data_AF-A0A3L7VVM0-F1
#
_entry.id   AF-A0A3L7VVM0-F1
#
_cell.length_a   1.000
_cell.length_b   1.000
_cell.length_c   1.000
_cell.angle_alpha   90.00
_cell.angle_beta   90.00
_cell.angle_gamma   90.00
#
_symmetry.space_group_name_H-M   'P 1'
#
loop_
_entity.id
_entity.type
_entity.pdbx_description
1 polymer ?
#
loop_
_entity_poly.entity_id
_entity_poly.type
_entity_poly.pdbx_seq_one_letter_code
_entity_poly.pdbx_strand_id
1 'polypeptide(L)'
;MSGQDLSQFHRPMNDLFVSSATERERQQWKLSEEQIAFFHEHGFVAGPKILTDQQVDQLRKELETLTEPGHPGSEFWYEYNSNESPDPSRILFHALGAWRVAPAFHDVLWNAA
;
A
#
# COMPACT_ATOMS: atom_id res chain seq x y z
N MET A 1 19.89 5.21 13.30
CA MET A 1 18.98 4.34 14.10
C MET A 1 18.54 3.23 13.17
N SER A 2 18.71 1.97 13.56
CA SER A 2 18.23 0.82 12.78
C SER A 2 16.70 0.81 12.79
N GLY A 3 16.07 0.44 11.68
CA GLY A 3 14.61 0.34 11.61
C GLY A 3 14.09 -0.85 12.40
N GLN A 4 12.78 -0.91 12.60
CA GLN A 4 12.10 -2.10 13.12
C GLN A 4 11.59 -2.95 11.95
N ASP A 5 11.82 -4.26 12.01
CA ASP A 5 11.28 -5.21 11.04
C ASP A 5 9.80 -5.49 11.33
N LEU A 6 8.91 -4.90 10.54
CA LEU A 6 7.47 -5.06 10.73
C LEU A 6 6.95 -6.44 10.31
N SER A 7 7.75 -7.27 9.61
CA SER A 7 7.35 -8.63 9.26
C SER A 7 7.15 -9.55 10.48
N GLN A 8 7.68 -9.14 11.63
CA GLN A 8 7.52 -9.83 12.90
C GLN A 8 6.13 -9.60 13.53
N PHE A 9 5.31 -8.72 12.95
CA PHE A 9 3.96 -8.42 13.40
C PHE A 9 2.93 -9.04 12.44
N HIS A 10 1.95 -9.75 13.00
CA HIS A 10 0.87 -10.41 12.25
C HIS A 10 -0.48 -9.77 12.54
N ARG A 11 -0.47 -8.46 12.79
CA ARG A 11 -1.63 -7.62 13.10
C ARG A 11 -1.30 -6.19 12.72
N PRO A 12 -2.30 -5.33 12.51
CA PRO A 12 -2.06 -3.91 12.33
C PRO A 12 -1.33 -3.30 13.51
N MET A 13 -0.44 -2.37 13.21
CA MET A 13 0.31 -1.57 14.16
C MET A 13 -0.57 -0.42 14.70
N ASN A 14 -1.51 0.05 13.87
CA ASN A 14 -2.34 1.23 14.09
C ASN A 14 -3.80 0.94 13.70
N ASP A 15 -4.73 1.79 14.15
CA ASP A 15 -6.16 1.65 13.82
C ASP A 15 -6.57 2.27 12.46
N LEU A 16 -5.63 2.81 11.68
CA LEU A 16 -5.95 3.55 10.44
C LEU A 16 -6.51 2.66 9.31
N PHE A 17 -6.07 1.41 9.26
CA PHE A 17 -6.54 0.41 8.29
C PHE A 17 -7.30 -0.75 8.95
N VAL A 18 -7.25 -0.85 10.28
CA VAL A 18 -8.06 -1.82 11.04
C VAL A 18 -9.52 -1.53 10.78
N SER A 19 -10.20 -2.46 10.13
CA SER A 19 -11.62 -2.30 9.84
C SER A 19 -12.44 -3.44 10.43
N SER A 20 -13.23 -3.12 11.44
CA SER A 20 -14.42 -3.88 11.78
C SER A 20 -15.58 -3.44 10.89
N ALA A 21 -15.44 -3.61 9.56
CA ALA A 21 -16.47 -3.22 8.61
C ALA A 21 -17.77 -3.96 8.93
N THR A 22 -18.86 -3.21 8.93
CA THR A 22 -20.21 -3.78 8.93
C THR A 22 -20.53 -4.37 7.56
N GLU A 23 -21.54 -5.23 7.51
CA GLU A 23 -21.99 -5.78 6.23
C GLU A 23 -22.44 -4.68 5.26
N ARG A 24 -23.06 -3.62 5.78
CA ARG A 24 -23.51 -2.48 4.98
C ARG A 24 -22.35 -1.71 4.34
N GLU A 25 -21.24 -1.56 5.05
CA GLU A 25 -20.03 -0.91 4.52
C GLU A 25 -19.40 -1.79 3.43
N ARG A 26 -19.31 -3.10 3.65
CA ARG A 26 -18.82 -4.05 2.64
C ARG A 26 -19.61 -4.04 1.33
N GLN A 27 -20.91 -3.77 1.37
CA GLN A 27 -21.72 -3.65 0.16
C GLN A 27 -21.25 -2.52 -0.77
N GLN A 28 -20.56 -1.50 -0.25
CA GLN A 28 -20.04 -0.39 -1.06
C GLN A 28 -18.81 -0.80 -1.89
N TRP A 29 -18.09 -1.83 -1.45
CA TRP A 29 -16.89 -2.34 -2.12
C TRP A 29 -17.16 -3.55 -3.00
N LYS A 30 -18.37 -4.10 -2.91
CA LYS A 30 -18.78 -5.25 -3.69
C LYS A 30 -18.78 -4.90 -5.19
N LEU A 31 -18.04 -5.68 -5.97
CA LEU A 31 -18.07 -5.59 -7.42
C LEU A 31 -19.44 -6.03 -7.96
N SER A 32 -19.95 -5.26 -8.91
CA SER A 32 -21.13 -5.63 -9.70
C SER A 32 -20.82 -6.81 -10.65
N GLU A 33 -21.86 -7.48 -11.13
CA GLU A 33 -21.70 -8.57 -12.10
C GLU A 33 -21.05 -8.06 -13.40
N GLU A 34 -21.39 -6.84 -13.82
CA GLU A 34 -20.81 -6.18 -14.98
C GLU A 34 -19.31 -5.91 -14.78
N GLN A 35 -18.90 -5.45 -13.59
CA GLN A 35 -17.47 -5.25 -13.27
C GLN A 35 -16.69 -6.56 -13.23
N ILE A 36 -17.30 -7.64 -12.73
CA ILE A 36 -16.69 -8.97 -12.71
C ILE A 36 -16.53 -9.49 -14.15
N ALA A 37 -17.57 -9.37 -14.98
CA ALA A 37 -17.49 -9.73 -16.40
C ALA A 37 -16.42 -8.93 -17.13
N PHE A 38 -16.34 -7.62 -16.89
CA PHE A 38 -15.31 -6.75 -17.45
C PHE A 38 -13.90 -7.19 -17.03
N PHE A 39 -13.69 -7.56 -15.76
CA PHE A 39 -12.42 -8.10 -15.30
C PHE A 39 -12.04 -9.40 -16.04
N HIS A 40 -12.99 -10.31 -16.24
CA HIS A 40 -12.72 -11.54 -16.98
C HIS A 40 -12.38 -11.30 -18.46
N GLU A 41 -12.95 -10.27 -19.08
CA GLU A 41 -12.67 -9.91 -20.48
C GLU A 41 -11.35 -9.14 -20.65
N HIS A 42 -11.06 -8.19 -19.75
CA HIS A 42 -9.99 -7.21 -19.94
C HIS A 42 -8.81 -7.34 -18.95
N GLY A 43 -8.95 -8.16 -17.90
CA GLY A 43 -7.89 -8.42 -16.92
C GLY A 43 -7.70 -7.35 -15.84
N PHE A 44 -8.56 -6.33 -15.78
CA PHE A 44 -8.55 -5.30 -14.73
C PHE A 44 -9.95 -4.77 -14.45
N VAL A 45 -10.13 -4.10 -13.31
CA VAL A 45 -11.35 -3.37 -12.97
C VAL A 45 -10.98 -2.02 -12.35
N ALA A 46 -11.73 -0.98 -12.69
CA ALA A 46 -11.60 0.32 -12.05
C ALA A 46 -12.57 0.42 -10.86
N GLY A 47 -12.05 0.89 -9.73
CA GLY A 47 -12.81 1.06 -8.49
C GLY A 47 -13.19 -0.27 -7.81
N PRO A 48 -14.06 -0.21 -6.78
CA PRO A 48 -14.58 0.98 -6.10
C PRO A 48 -13.50 1.74 -5.30
N LYS A 49 -13.82 2.89 -4.70
CA LYS A 49 -12.88 3.62 -3.81
C LYS A 49 -12.68 2.79 -2.53
N ILE A 50 -11.54 2.13 -2.43
CA ILE A 50 -11.19 1.25 -1.30
C ILE A 50 -10.35 1.93 -0.21
N LEU A 51 -9.80 3.13 -0.49
CA LEU A 51 -9.04 3.93 0.46
C LEU A 51 -9.70 5.29 0.67
N THR A 52 -9.74 5.74 1.92
CA THR A 52 -10.12 7.11 2.27
C THR A 52 -8.98 8.09 1.97
N ASP A 53 -9.28 9.38 1.88
CA ASP A 53 -8.26 10.40 1.61
C ASP A 53 -7.21 10.43 2.73
N GLN A 54 -7.63 10.23 3.99
CA GLN A 54 -6.73 10.14 5.13
C GLN A 54 -5.75 8.95 5.03
N GLN A 55 -6.22 7.78 4.57
CA GLN A 55 -5.37 6.61 4.36
C GLN A 55 -4.37 6.86 3.23
N VAL A 56 -4.83 7.48 2.14
CA VAL A 56 -3.95 7.85 1.00
C VAL A 56 -2.90 8.86 1.45
N ASP A 57 -3.27 9.89 2.20
CA ASP A 57 -2.34 10.91 2.69
C ASP A 57 -1.27 10.32 3.60
N GLN A 58 -1.63 9.38 4.48
CA GLN A 58 -0.65 8.69 5.31
C GLN A 58 0.32 7.83 4.49
N LEU A 59 -0.17 7.08 3.50
CA LEU A 59 0.69 6.30 2.59
C LEU A 59 1.66 7.20 1.83
N ARG A 60 1.20 8.37 1.36
CA ARG A 60 2.03 9.35 0.65
C ARG A 60 3.12 9.92 1.55
N LYS A 61 2.78 10.27 2.79
CA LYS A 61 3.74 10.77 3.77
C LYS A 61 4.84 9.76 4.07
N GLU A 62 4.48 8.49 4.23
CA GLU A 62 5.48 7.43 4.41
C GLU A 62 6.30 7.22 3.14
N LEU A 63 5.67 7.24 1.96
CA LEU A 63 6.36 7.10 0.68
C LEU A 63 7.45 8.17 0.48
N GLU A 64 7.20 9.42 0.87
CA GLU A 64 8.22 10.50 0.84
C GLU A 64 9.50 10.06 1.56
N THR A 65 9.37 9.45 2.74
CA THR A 65 10.53 8.95 3.51
C THR A 65 11.15 7.72 2.86
N LEU A 66 10.33 6.79 2.34
CA LEU A 66 10.84 5.57 1.67
C LEU A 66 11.61 5.89 0.39
N THR A 67 11.32 7.01 -0.27
CA THR A 67 12.09 7.45 -1.44
C THR A 67 13.47 8.03 -1.11
N GLU A 68 13.77 8.29 0.18
CA GLU A 68 15.08 8.80 0.62
C GLU A 68 16.08 7.66 0.86
N PRO A 69 17.23 7.61 0.18
CA PRO A 69 18.23 6.58 0.43
C PRO A 69 18.71 6.59 1.89
N GLY A 70 18.81 5.40 2.50
CA GLY A 70 19.35 5.24 3.86
C GLY A 70 18.39 5.63 4.99
N HIS A 71 17.08 5.77 4.70
CA HIS A 71 16.06 5.93 5.74
C HIS A 71 16.10 4.79 6.77
N PRO A 72 15.57 4.98 7.99
CA PRO A 72 15.44 3.91 8.97
C PRO A 72 14.69 2.70 8.39
N GLY A 73 15.25 1.49 8.51
CA GLY A 73 14.67 0.27 7.98
C GLY A 73 15.00 -0.03 6.51
N SER A 74 15.83 0.81 5.87
CA SER A 74 16.34 0.56 4.51
C SER A 74 17.11 -0.76 4.40
N GLU A 75 17.62 -1.31 5.49
CA GLU A 75 18.23 -2.64 5.56
C GLU A 75 17.25 -3.80 5.30
N PHE A 76 15.93 -3.54 5.32
CA PHE A 76 14.90 -4.57 5.19
C PHE A 76 14.27 -4.66 3.80
N TRP A 77 14.64 -3.78 2.87
CA TRP A 77 14.25 -3.91 1.46
C TRP A 77 14.76 -5.23 0.88
N TYR A 78 13.94 -5.90 0.08
CA TYR A 78 14.40 -6.98 -0.78
C TYR A 78 15.10 -6.42 -2.01
N GLU A 79 14.55 -5.32 -2.55
CA GLU A 79 15.10 -4.55 -3.67
C GLU A 79 14.78 -3.06 -3.47
N TYR A 80 15.68 -2.18 -3.90
CA TYR A 80 15.53 -0.73 -3.82
C TYR A 80 16.24 -0.04 -4.97
N ASN A 81 15.48 0.68 -5.80
CA ASN A 81 15.95 1.53 -6.87
C ASN A 81 15.26 2.88 -6.76
N SER A 82 16.00 3.92 -6.38
CA SER A 82 15.47 5.28 -6.26
C SER A 82 14.95 5.83 -7.59
N ASN A 83 15.47 5.34 -8.72
CA ASN A 83 14.94 5.57 -10.05
C ASN A 83 15.37 4.46 -11.02
N GLU A 84 14.44 3.64 -11.50
CA GLU A 84 14.68 2.62 -12.54
C GLU A 84 14.54 3.18 -13.97
N SER A 85 14.07 4.41 -14.11
CA SER A 85 13.94 5.03 -15.42
C SER A 85 15.31 5.46 -15.96
N PRO A 86 15.62 5.14 -17.23
CA PRO A 86 16.79 5.71 -17.90
C PRO A 86 16.61 7.20 -18.22
N ASP A 87 15.37 7.72 -18.19
CA ASP A 87 15.06 9.13 -18.36
C ASP A 87 14.98 9.82 -16.98
N PRO A 88 15.94 10.69 -16.63
CA PRO A 88 15.97 11.36 -15.32
C PRO A 88 14.81 12.35 -15.12
N SER A 89 14.09 12.73 -16.18
CA SER A 89 12.89 13.57 -16.08
C SER A 89 11.62 12.78 -15.73
N ARG A 90 11.71 11.43 -15.73
CA ARG A 90 10.60 10.52 -15.44
C ARG A 90 11.01 9.56 -14.34
N ILE A 91 10.91 9.98 -13.08
CA ILE A 91 11.32 9.13 -11.97
C ILE A 91 10.38 7.92 -11.87
N LEU A 92 10.95 6.72 -11.91
CA LEU A 92 10.29 5.46 -11.60
C LEU A 92 10.92 4.88 -10.35
N PHE A 93 10.36 5.24 -9.19
CA PHE A 93 10.77 4.62 -7.93
C PHE A 93 10.28 3.17 -7.88
N HIS A 94 11.18 2.23 -7.58
CA HIS A 94 10.85 0.82 -7.41
C HIS A 94 11.49 0.31 -6.12
N ALA A 95 10.69 -0.25 -5.23
CA ALA A 95 11.20 -0.99 -4.08
C ALA A 95 10.30 -2.18 -3.75
N LEU A 96 10.89 -3.24 -3.20
CA LEU A 96 10.20 -4.46 -2.77
C LEU A 96 10.33 -4.63 -1.26
N GLY A 97 9.20 -4.63 -0.53
CA GLY A 97 9.17 -4.86 0.92
C GLY A 97 8.63 -3.71 1.76
N ALA A 98 7.88 -2.75 1.19
CA ALA A 98 7.43 -1.56 1.92
C ALA A 98 6.59 -1.90 3.17
N TRP A 99 5.80 -2.97 3.10
CA TRP A 99 5.01 -3.53 4.20
C TRP A 99 5.86 -3.98 5.40
N ARG A 100 7.16 -4.22 5.21
CA ARG A 100 8.10 -4.62 6.26
C ARG A 100 8.72 -3.41 6.95
N VAL A 101 8.69 -2.24 6.33
CA VAL A 101 9.47 -1.06 6.74
C VAL A 101 8.59 0.06 7.27
N ALA A 102 7.40 0.24 6.71
CA ALA A 102 6.58 1.41 6.95
C ALA A 102 5.19 1.02 7.50
N PRO A 103 4.73 1.59 8.63
CA PRO A 103 3.51 1.17 9.30
C PRO A 103 2.24 1.23 8.45
N ALA A 104 2.02 2.28 7.66
CA ALA A 104 0.82 2.34 6.81
C ALA A 104 0.87 1.35 5.65
N PHE A 105 2.04 1.11 5.06
CA PHE A 105 2.21 0.06 4.06
C PHE A 105 2.12 -1.35 4.66
N HIS A 106 2.43 -1.52 5.94
CA HIS A 106 2.18 -2.75 6.68
C HIS A 106 0.67 -2.95 6.88
N ASP A 107 0.02 -1.94 7.47
CA ASP A 107 -1.35 -2.01 7.93
C ASP A 107 -2.38 -2.06 6.79
N VAL A 108 -2.06 -1.53 5.60
CA VAL A 108 -2.97 -1.56 4.43
C VAL A 108 -3.37 -2.99 4.03
N LEU A 109 -2.57 -4.00 4.40
CA LEU A 109 -2.89 -5.41 4.19
C LEU A 109 -4.12 -5.88 4.98
N TRP A 110 -4.51 -5.16 6.03
CA TRP A 110 -5.70 -5.42 6.84
C TRP A 110 -6.90 -4.52 6.50
N ASN A 111 -6.83 -3.75 5.40
CA ASN A 111 -7.98 -3.01 4.92
C ASN A 111 -9.11 -3.98 4.52
N ALA A 112 -10.34 -3.73 4.99
CA ALA A 112 -11.49 -4.60 4.72
C ALA A 112 -12.17 -4.32 3.37
N ALA A 113 -11.75 -3.27 2.67
CA ALA A 113 -12.26 -2.86 1.37
C ALA A 113 -11.69 -3.66 0.19
#